data_AF-A0A8B3N9U2-F1
#
_entry.id   AF-A0A8B3N9U2-F1
#
_cell.length_a   1.000
_cell.length_b   1.000
_cell.length_c   1.000
_cell.angle_alpha   90.00
_cell.angle_beta   90.00
_cell.angle_gamma   90.00
#
_symmetry.space_group_name_H-M   'P 1'
#
loop_
_entity.id
_entity.type
_entity.pdbx_description
1 polymer ?
#
loop_
_entity_poly.entity_id
_entity_poly.type
_entity_poly.pdbx_seq_one_letter_code
_entity_poly.pdbx_strand_id
1 'polypeptide(L)'
;MIATIRTDSTTLGQRLRQAREAAGLTQNYVADHFGIKRVSVTQWEADTTRPSMERLPELAALLKTDVAWLLDASGAAPVPIVREPKPRASRTPIIPGDELVGGRDLPIYAAAMGGEGHMIVTFEAIDWVKRPAVLQNVRGGYGILVRGESMIPAYWPGDTALVNPHLQPARDSDAVFFHTPPKERGDEEAIIKRLVGMNDREWTLEQYRPAKTFTESRVDWPICHRVVGKYNAR
;
A
#
# COMPACT_ATOMS: atom_id res chain seq x y z
N MET A 1 -16.66 -35.54 -67.83
CA MET A 1 -17.54 -34.81 -66.88
C MET A 1 -16.64 -34.01 -65.97
N ILE A 2 -16.85 -32.69 -65.98
CA ILE A 2 -15.95 -31.68 -65.43
C ILE A 2 -16.10 -31.68 -63.90
N ALA A 3 -14.98 -31.85 -63.18
CA ALA A 3 -14.97 -31.73 -61.73
C ALA A 3 -15.12 -30.24 -61.36
N THR A 4 -16.27 -29.91 -60.78
CA THR A 4 -16.59 -28.58 -60.27
C THR A 4 -15.60 -28.18 -59.18
N ILE A 5 -14.74 -27.20 -59.50
CA ILE A 5 -13.87 -26.54 -58.52
C ILE A 5 -14.79 -25.79 -57.55
N ARG A 6 -14.92 -26.29 -56.32
CA ARG A 6 -15.56 -25.54 -55.22
C ARG A 6 -14.59 -24.43 -54.81
N THR A 7 -14.80 -23.22 -55.34
CA THR A 7 -14.19 -22.01 -54.79
C THR A 7 -14.97 -21.67 -53.54
N ASP A 8 -14.47 -22.07 -52.36
CA ASP A 8 -14.95 -21.54 -51.08
C ASP A 8 -14.58 -20.05 -51.02
N SER A 9 -15.39 -19.21 -51.67
CA SER A 9 -15.12 -17.79 -51.83
C SER A 9 -15.43 -17.04 -50.55
N THR A 10 -14.45 -16.92 -49.67
CA THR A 10 -14.50 -15.95 -48.57
C THR A 10 -14.79 -14.55 -49.12
N THR A 11 -15.52 -13.73 -48.38
CA THR A 11 -15.81 -12.34 -48.80
C THR A 11 -14.64 -11.40 -48.46
N LEU A 12 -14.64 -10.19 -49.03
CA LEU A 12 -13.65 -9.15 -48.69
C LEU A 12 -13.69 -8.84 -47.19
N GLY A 13 -14.88 -8.68 -46.62
CA GLY A 13 -15.06 -8.42 -45.19
C GLY A 13 -14.52 -9.53 -44.31
N GLN A 14 -14.78 -10.80 -44.68
CA GLN A 14 -14.23 -11.95 -43.98
C GLN A 14 -12.70 -11.99 -44.04
N ARG A 15 -12.10 -11.69 -45.19
CA ARG A 15 -10.63 -11.64 -45.33
C ARG A 15 -10.00 -10.48 -44.57
N LEU A 16 -10.62 -9.30 -44.59
CA LEU A 16 -10.18 -8.17 -43.77
C LEU A 16 -10.18 -8.54 -42.28
N ARG A 17 -11.26 -9.19 -41.82
CA ARG A 17 -11.36 -9.67 -40.45
C ARG A 17 -10.27 -10.69 -40.13
N GLN A 18 -10.07 -11.67 -41.00
CA GLN A 18 -9.06 -12.72 -40.84
C GLN A 18 -7.66 -12.12 -40.77
N ALA A 19 -7.31 -11.19 -41.65
CA ALA A 19 -6.01 -10.52 -41.63
C ALA A 19 -5.83 -9.64 -40.40
N ARG A 20 -6.88 -8.93 -39.96
CA ARG A 20 -6.85 -8.15 -38.72
C ARG A 20 -6.59 -9.02 -37.50
N GLU A 21 -7.29 -10.14 -37.39
CA GLU A 21 -7.14 -11.07 -36.28
C GLU A 21 -5.77 -11.75 -36.30
N ALA A 22 -5.28 -12.15 -37.47
CA ALA A 22 -3.94 -12.68 -37.64
C ALA A 22 -2.85 -11.67 -37.26
N ALA A 23 -3.01 -10.39 -37.62
CA ALA A 23 -2.13 -9.30 -37.18
C ALA A 23 -2.33 -8.91 -35.70
N GLY A 24 -3.29 -9.52 -34.99
CA GLY A 24 -3.63 -9.21 -33.61
C GLY A 24 -4.29 -7.83 -33.40
N LEU A 25 -4.68 -7.13 -34.46
CA LEU A 25 -5.18 -5.77 -34.34
C LEU A 25 -6.64 -5.76 -33.87
N THR A 26 -7.02 -4.74 -33.11
CA THR A 26 -8.44 -4.50 -32.78
C THR A 26 -9.08 -3.64 -33.88
N GLN A 27 -10.40 -3.71 -34.05
CA GLN A 27 -11.12 -2.83 -34.98
C GLN A 27 -10.91 -1.35 -34.64
N ASN A 28 -10.79 -1.01 -33.34
CA ASN A 28 -10.47 0.35 -32.88
C ASN A 28 -9.11 0.80 -33.40
N TYR A 29 -8.09 -0.05 -33.27
CA TYR A 29 -6.74 0.30 -33.71
C TYR A 29 -6.68 0.58 -35.22
N VAL A 30 -7.36 -0.24 -36.02
CA VAL A 30 -7.49 0.02 -37.47
C VAL A 30 -8.22 1.33 -37.71
N ALA A 31 -9.32 1.59 -37.00
CA ALA A 31 -10.09 2.83 -37.16
C ALA A 31 -9.26 4.08 -36.81
N ASP A 32 -8.52 4.04 -35.69
CA ASP A 32 -7.65 5.12 -35.24
C ASP A 32 -6.52 5.39 -36.26
N HIS A 33 -5.93 4.34 -36.84
CA HIS A 33 -4.90 4.46 -37.87
C HIS A 33 -5.39 5.23 -39.11
N PHE A 34 -6.63 4.99 -39.53
CA PHE A 34 -7.25 5.66 -40.68
C PHE A 34 -8.02 6.95 -40.32
N GLY A 35 -8.03 7.36 -39.04
CA GLY A 35 -8.81 8.52 -38.58
C GLY A 35 -10.32 8.38 -38.80
N ILE A 36 -10.86 7.16 -38.75
CA ILE A 36 -12.29 6.85 -38.95
C ILE A 36 -12.93 6.32 -37.67
N LYS A 37 -14.26 6.18 -37.68
CA LYS A 37 -14.99 5.56 -36.56
C LYS A 37 -14.86 4.05 -36.62
N ARG A 38 -14.74 3.38 -35.46
CA ARG A 38 -14.75 1.90 -35.33
C ARG A 38 -15.89 1.23 -36.11
N VAL A 39 -17.08 1.82 -36.07
CA VAL A 39 -18.26 1.29 -36.77
C VAL A 39 -18.03 1.12 -38.28
N SER A 40 -17.20 1.96 -38.90
CA SER A 40 -16.83 1.83 -40.31
C SER A 40 -16.04 0.55 -40.57
N VAL A 41 -15.08 0.22 -39.71
CA VAL A 41 -14.32 -1.05 -39.78
C VAL A 41 -15.24 -2.25 -39.53
N THR A 42 -16.17 -2.14 -38.58
CA THR A 42 -17.19 -3.19 -38.34
C THR A 42 -18.05 -3.42 -39.59
N GLN A 43 -18.48 -2.36 -40.27
CA GLN A 43 -19.26 -2.46 -41.50
C GLN A 43 -18.46 -3.02 -42.68
N TRP A 44 -17.15 -2.74 -42.76
CA TRP A 44 -16.25 -3.37 -43.74
C TRP A 44 -16.14 -4.88 -43.52
N GLU A 45 -15.91 -5.30 -42.28
CA GLU A 45 -15.77 -6.73 -41.93
C GLU A 45 -17.09 -7.51 -42.05
N ALA A 46 -18.23 -6.81 -42.00
CA ALA A 46 -19.56 -7.37 -42.19
C ALA A 46 -20.08 -7.25 -43.65
N ASP A 47 -19.22 -6.86 -44.60
CA ASP A 47 -19.55 -6.63 -46.00
C ASP A 47 -20.73 -5.65 -46.24
N THR A 48 -21.05 -4.83 -45.24
CA THR A 48 -22.13 -3.82 -45.33
C THR A 48 -21.68 -2.60 -46.12
N THR A 49 -20.41 -2.23 -45.98
CA THR A 49 -19.75 -1.21 -46.80
C THR A 49 -18.36 -1.71 -47.18
N ARG A 50 -17.68 -1.05 -48.11
CA ARG A 50 -16.33 -1.44 -48.53
C ARG A 50 -15.33 -0.31 -48.26
N PRO A 51 -14.08 -0.61 -47.89
CA PRO A 51 -13.02 0.39 -47.90
C PRO A 51 -12.84 0.92 -49.33
N SER A 52 -12.45 2.19 -49.47
CA SER A 52 -12.12 2.72 -50.79
C SER A 52 -10.89 2.00 -51.35
N MET A 53 -10.82 1.89 -52.69
CA MET A 53 -9.69 1.26 -53.38
C MET A 53 -8.34 1.89 -52.99
N GLU A 54 -8.34 3.21 -52.73
CA GLU A 54 -7.17 3.98 -52.30
C GLU A 54 -6.63 3.56 -50.92
N ARG A 55 -7.48 3.00 -50.05
CA ARG A 55 -7.09 2.56 -48.70
C ARG A 55 -6.60 1.12 -48.66
N LEU A 56 -6.80 0.34 -49.72
CA LEU A 56 -6.43 -1.08 -49.75
C LEU A 56 -4.92 -1.33 -49.59
N PRO A 57 -4.01 -0.54 -50.22
CA PRO A 57 -2.56 -0.74 -50.03
C PRO A 57 -2.12 -0.50 -48.58
N GLU A 58 -2.65 0.54 -47.95
CA GLU A 58 -2.35 0.87 -46.56
C GLU A 58 -2.95 -0.16 -45.60
N LEU A 59 -4.17 -0.65 -45.87
CA LEU A 59 -4.77 -1.77 -45.13
C LEU A 59 -3.91 -3.02 -45.25
N ALA A 60 -3.46 -3.39 -46.45
CA ALA A 60 -2.62 -4.56 -46.66
C ALA A 60 -1.30 -4.46 -45.85
N ALA A 61 -0.66 -3.29 -45.88
CA ALA A 61 0.55 -3.02 -45.12
C ALA A 61 0.32 -3.12 -43.58
N LEU A 62 -0.75 -2.48 -43.09
CA LEU A 62 -1.12 -2.51 -41.66
C LEU A 62 -1.41 -3.94 -41.17
N LEU A 63 -2.10 -4.71 -42.02
CA LEU A 63 -2.52 -6.07 -41.75
C LEU A 63 -1.45 -7.12 -42.07
N LYS A 64 -0.27 -6.70 -42.56
CA LYS A 64 0.85 -7.56 -42.94
C LYS A 64 0.45 -8.67 -43.93
N THR A 65 -0.28 -8.29 -44.96
CA THR A 65 -0.76 -9.15 -46.04
C THR A 65 -0.67 -8.41 -47.38
N ASP A 66 -1.04 -9.07 -48.48
CA ASP A 66 -1.07 -8.46 -49.81
C ASP A 66 -2.47 -7.95 -50.17
N VAL A 67 -2.54 -6.90 -51.00
CA VAL A 67 -3.80 -6.39 -51.56
C VAL A 67 -4.53 -7.47 -52.36
N ALA A 68 -3.79 -8.27 -53.12
CA ALA A 68 -4.33 -9.42 -53.85
C ALA A 68 -5.04 -10.38 -52.89
N TRP A 69 -4.43 -10.67 -51.74
CA TRP A 69 -4.99 -11.61 -50.79
C TRP A 69 -6.30 -11.06 -50.19
N LEU A 70 -6.36 -9.75 -49.91
CA LEU A 70 -7.60 -9.11 -49.48
C LEU A 70 -8.71 -9.19 -50.53
N LEU A 71 -8.39 -9.08 -51.82
CA LEU A 71 -9.39 -9.01 -52.90
C LEU A 71 -9.92 -10.35 -53.37
N ASP A 72 -9.08 -11.38 -53.47
CA ASP A 72 -9.47 -12.68 -54.03
C ASP A 72 -8.76 -13.89 -53.39
N ALA A 73 -8.09 -13.69 -52.24
CA ALA A 73 -7.31 -14.70 -51.54
C ALA A 73 -6.08 -15.22 -52.33
N SER A 74 -5.64 -14.54 -53.40
CA SER A 74 -4.38 -14.83 -54.09
C SER A 74 -3.21 -14.04 -53.47
N GLY A 75 -2.01 -14.61 -53.37
CA GLY A 75 -0.85 -13.95 -52.79
C GLY A 75 -0.62 -14.26 -51.30
N ALA A 76 0.13 -13.40 -50.60
CA ALA A 76 0.59 -13.69 -49.24
C ALA A 76 -0.53 -13.56 -48.20
N ALA A 77 -0.94 -14.70 -47.66
CA ALA A 77 -1.85 -14.77 -46.54
C ALA A 77 -1.26 -14.13 -45.27
N PRO A 78 -2.10 -13.54 -44.40
CA PRO A 78 -1.65 -12.93 -43.16
C PRO A 78 -1.08 -14.00 -42.23
N VAL A 79 0.10 -13.74 -41.67
CA VAL A 79 0.75 -14.66 -40.72
C VAL A 79 0.17 -14.41 -39.32
N PRO A 80 -0.46 -15.42 -38.67
CA PRO A 80 -0.98 -15.24 -37.31
C PRO A 80 0.17 -14.94 -36.34
N ILE A 81 0.09 -13.81 -35.66
CA ILE A 81 0.96 -13.52 -34.53
C ILE A 81 0.53 -14.47 -33.41
N VAL A 82 1.37 -15.47 -33.09
CA VAL A 82 1.22 -16.28 -31.90
C VAL A 82 1.41 -15.33 -30.71
N ARG A 83 0.29 -14.85 -30.18
CA ARG A 83 0.29 -14.11 -28.93
C ARG A 83 0.57 -15.13 -27.84
N GLU A 84 1.77 -15.05 -27.26
CA GLU A 84 1.97 -15.63 -25.95
C GLU A 84 0.80 -15.17 -25.07
N PRO A 85 0.10 -16.09 -24.38
CA PRO A 85 -1.00 -15.72 -23.54
C PRO A 85 -0.47 -14.67 -22.57
N LYS A 86 -0.96 -13.44 -22.70
CA LYS A 86 -0.68 -12.36 -21.76
C LYS A 86 -0.90 -12.99 -20.39
N PRO A 87 0.13 -13.08 -19.51
CA PRO A 87 0.01 -13.80 -18.26
C PRO A 87 -1.28 -13.30 -17.64
N ARG A 88 -2.25 -14.22 -17.49
CA ARG A 88 -3.59 -13.94 -16.95
C ARG A 88 -3.31 -12.99 -15.83
N ALA A 89 -3.73 -11.72 -15.96
CA ALA A 89 -3.34 -10.65 -15.05
C ALA A 89 -3.34 -11.29 -13.69
N SER A 90 -2.14 -11.51 -13.10
CA SER A 90 -2.03 -12.27 -11.86
C SER A 90 -3.10 -11.64 -11.02
N ARG A 91 -4.16 -12.39 -10.64
CA ARG A 91 -5.27 -11.80 -9.89
C ARG A 91 -4.55 -11.04 -8.81
N THR A 92 -4.50 -9.72 -8.89
CA THR A 92 -3.88 -8.94 -7.83
C THR A 92 -4.70 -9.43 -6.67
N PRO A 93 -4.11 -10.16 -5.70
CA PRO A 93 -4.90 -10.73 -4.65
C PRO A 93 -5.77 -9.58 -4.17
N ILE A 94 -7.08 -9.77 -4.15
CA ILE A 94 -7.95 -8.80 -3.49
C ILE A 94 -7.56 -9.00 -2.04
N ILE A 95 -6.51 -8.30 -1.64
CA ILE A 95 -6.01 -8.26 -0.29
C ILE A 95 -7.17 -7.57 0.44
N PRO A 96 -7.87 -8.26 1.35
CA PRO A 96 -8.90 -7.65 2.17
C PRO A 96 -8.40 -6.33 2.76
N GLY A 97 -9.27 -5.33 2.93
CA GLY A 97 -8.86 -4.00 3.41
C GLY A 97 -8.08 -4.05 4.73
N ASP A 98 -8.37 -5.03 5.56
CA ASP A 98 -7.70 -5.43 6.80
C ASP A 98 -6.29 -6.02 6.63
N GLU A 99 -5.99 -6.61 5.47
CA GLU A 99 -4.64 -7.03 5.09
C GLU A 99 -3.85 -5.91 4.37
N LEU A 100 -4.54 -4.99 3.67
CA LEU A 100 -3.93 -3.78 3.04
C LEU A 100 -3.61 -2.69 4.07
N VAL A 101 -4.50 -2.56 5.06
CA VAL A 101 -4.39 -1.65 6.19
C VAL A 101 -4.09 -2.57 7.35
N GLY A 102 -2.81 -2.96 7.51
CA GLY A 102 -2.39 -3.90 8.56
C GLY A 102 -3.17 -3.69 9.85
N GLY A 103 -3.66 -4.79 10.42
CA GLY A 103 -4.65 -4.79 11.50
C GLY A 103 -4.33 -3.77 12.61
N ARG A 104 -5.37 -3.33 13.33
CA ARG A 104 -5.19 -2.51 14.53
C ARG A 104 -4.57 -3.37 15.63
N ASP A 105 -3.26 -3.55 15.56
CA ASP A 105 -2.48 -4.52 16.35
C ASP A 105 -1.50 -3.82 17.31
N LEU A 106 -1.51 -2.49 17.37
CA LEU A 106 -0.76 -1.72 18.35
C LEU A 106 -1.67 -1.42 19.56
N PRO A 107 -1.42 -2.04 20.73
CA PRO A 107 -2.19 -1.75 21.94
C PRO A 107 -1.83 -0.36 22.48
N ILE A 108 -2.84 0.37 22.95
CA ILE A 108 -2.70 1.64 23.66
C ILE A 108 -3.10 1.42 25.12
N TYR A 109 -2.18 1.71 26.03
CA TYR A 109 -2.43 1.67 27.46
C TYR A 109 -2.80 3.05 28.00
N ALA A 110 -3.73 3.09 28.95
CA ALA A 110 -4.04 4.30 29.70
C ALA A 110 -3.07 4.43 30.86
N ALA A 111 -2.58 5.65 31.05
CA ALA A 111 -1.80 6.02 32.20
C ALA A 111 -2.63 7.06 32.99
N ALA A 112 -3.27 6.63 34.07
CA ALA A 112 -4.04 7.49 34.98
C ALA A 112 -3.11 8.30 35.89
N MET A 113 -3.51 9.49 36.35
CA MET A 113 -2.66 10.28 37.26
C MET A 113 -2.78 9.74 38.69
N GLY A 114 -1.68 9.22 39.23
CA GLY A 114 -1.49 8.95 40.66
C GLY A 114 -1.01 10.22 41.38
N GLY A 115 -1.30 10.34 42.68
CA GLY A 115 -0.91 11.49 43.50
C GLY A 115 0.60 11.83 43.41
N GLU A 116 0.96 13.07 43.71
CA GLU A 116 2.30 13.67 43.50
C GLU A 116 2.81 13.76 42.04
N GLY A 117 1.97 13.45 41.04
CA GLY A 117 2.29 13.63 39.62
C GLY A 117 2.83 12.38 38.93
N HIS A 118 2.75 11.23 39.58
CA HIS A 118 3.03 9.91 39.02
C HIS A 118 1.91 9.47 38.07
N MET A 119 2.19 8.64 37.06
CA MET A 119 1.18 8.15 36.12
C MET A 119 0.99 6.64 36.28
N ILE A 120 -0.07 6.19 36.93
CA ILE A 120 -0.41 4.77 37.06
C ILE A 120 -0.80 4.22 35.69
N VAL A 121 0.00 3.33 35.10
CA VAL A 121 -0.32 2.60 33.88
C VAL A 121 -1.04 1.32 34.24
N THR A 122 -2.29 1.19 33.78
CA THR A 122 -2.99 -0.09 33.81
C THR A 122 -2.60 -0.91 32.58
N PHE A 123 -2.27 -2.19 32.77
CA PHE A 123 -1.90 -3.10 31.67
C PHE A 123 -3.04 -3.54 30.76
N GLU A 124 -4.28 -3.15 31.07
CA GLU A 124 -5.39 -3.39 30.16
C GLU A 124 -5.35 -2.35 29.03
N ALA A 125 -5.24 -2.83 27.79
CA ALA A 125 -5.25 -1.96 26.63
C ALA A 125 -6.64 -1.31 26.48
N ILE A 126 -6.68 0.02 26.45
CA ILE A 126 -7.93 0.79 26.31
C ILE A 126 -8.35 0.99 24.86
N ASP A 127 -7.41 0.86 23.92
CA ASP A 127 -7.64 1.00 22.49
C ASP A 127 -6.60 0.20 21.71
N TRP A 128 -6.92 -0.12 20.45
CA TRP A 128 -6.04 -0.76 19.51
C TRP A 128 -6.02 0.06 18.22
N VAL A 129 -4.83 0.50 17.81
CA VAL A 129 -4.65 1.37 16.64
C VAL A 129 -3.79 0.69 15.58
N LYS A 130 -3.82 1.22 14.36
CA LYS A 130 -2.92 0.75 13.29
C LYS A 130 -1.48 1.03 13.71
N ARG A 131 -0.64 0.00 13.69
CA ARG A 131 0.78 0.11 14.00
C ARG A 131 1.50 1.03 12.99
N PRO A 132 2.14 2.12 13.46
CA PRO A 132 2.86 3.04 12.60
C PRO A 132 4.12 2.39 12.03
N ALA A 133 4.63 2.95 10.93
CA ALA A 133 5.84 2.49 10.25
C ALA A 133 7.04 2.30 11.21
N VAL A 134 7.21 3.21 12.17
CA VAL A 134 8.30 3.17 13.16
C VAL A 134 8.23 1.98 14.12
N LEU A 135 7.08 1.30 14.23
CA LEU A 135 6.87 0.15 15.10
C LEU A 135 6.48 -1.14 14.34
N GLN A 136 6.40 -1.14 13.01
CA GLN A 136 5.89 -2.26 12.19
C GLN A 136 6.54 -3.61 12.50
N ASN A 137 7.85 -3.63 12.73
CA ASN A 137 8.62 -4.85 13.01
C ASN A 137 9.08 -4.94 14.47
N VAL A 138 8.52 -4.11 15.35
CA VAL A 138 8.88 -4.07 16.77
C VAL A 138 7.91 -4.95 17.54
N ARG A 139 8.37 -6.17 17.89
CA ARG A 139 7.62 -7.05 18.79
C ARG A 139 7.38 -6.32 20.12
N GLY A 140 6.17 -6.44 20.66
CA GLY A 140 5.82 -5.79 21.92
C GLY A 140 5.85 -4.25 21.88
N GLY A 141 5.95 -3.61 20.72
CA GLY A 141 5.76 -2.16 20.62
C GLY A 141 4.31 -1.80 20.97
N TYR A 142 4.13 -0.71 21.71
CA TYR A 142 2.85 -0.27 22.25
C TYR A 142 2.75 1.26 22.27
N GLY A 143 1.58 1.80 22.58
CA GLY A 143 1.39 3.21 22.86
C GLY A 143 0.95 3.48 24.29
N ILE A 144 1.30 4.65 24.82
CA ILE A 144 0.79 5.15 26.11
C ILE A 144 0.03 6.45 25.86
N LEU A 145 -1.21 6.49 26.30
CA LEU A 145 -2.01 7.71 26.33
C LEU A 145 -1.53 8.59 27.49
N VAL A 146 -1.00 9.77 27.16
CA VAL A 146 -0.48 10.74 28.13
C VAL A 146 -1.65 11.48 28.78
N ARG A 147 -1.72 11.46 30.12
CA ARG A 147 -2.70 12.25 30.90
C ARG A 147 -2.10 13.42 31.66
N GLY A 148 -0.80 13.37 31.97
CA GLY A 148 -0.13 14.39 32.77
C GLY A 148 0.36 15.60 31.95
N GLU A 149 0.48 16.75 32.60
CA GLU A 149 0.96 18.00 31.97
C GLU A 149 2.47 18.19 32.04
N SER A 150 3.19 17.31 32.74
CA SER A 150 4.61 17.51 33.07
C SER A 150 5.54 17.66 31.85
N MET A 151 5.12 17.13 30.71
CA MET A 151 5.89 17.13 29.48
C MET A 151 5.39 18.16 28.45
N ILE A 152 4.50 19.09 28.80
CA ILE A 152 4.10 20.19 27.91
C ILE A 152 5.30 21.12 27.68
N PRO A 153 5.69 21.43 26.42
CA PRO A 153 4.89 21.30 25.19
C PRO A 153 5.16 20.05 24.34
N ALA A 154 6.09 19.19 24.73
CA ALA A 154 6.43 17.99 23.97
C ALA A 154 5.27 16.98 23.89
N TYR A 155 4.54 16.81 24.99
CA TYR A 155 3.32 15.98 25.06
C TYR A 155 2.21 16.74 25.76
N TRP A 156 1.05 16.81 25.10
CA TRP A 156 -0.17 17.34 25.68
C TRP A 156 -1.04 16.20 26.26
N PRO A 157 -1.88 16.48 27.27
CA PRO A 157 -2.88 15.52 27.70
C PRO A 157 -3.75 15.07 26.52
N GLY A 158 -3.82 13.75 26.29
CA GLY A 158 -4.47 13.14 25.13
C GLY A 158 -3.53 12.72 24.00
N ASP A 159 -2.27 13.18 24.00
CA ASP A 159 -1.26 12.67 23.08
C ASP A 159 -0.96 11.18 23.39
N THR A 160 -0.60 10.42 22.37
CA THR A 160 -0.16 9.03 22.51
C THR A 160 1.33 8.94 22.22
N ALA A 161 2.14 8.55 23.21
CA ALA A 161 3.55 8.23 23.03
C ALA A 161 3.69 6.83 22.42
N LEU A 162 4.45 6.70 21.32
CA LEU A 162 4.72 5.43 20.66
C LEU A 162 6.02 4.85 21.19
N VAL A 163 5.96 3.66 21.79
CA VAL A 163 7.06 3.12 22.61
C VAL A 163 7.65 1.87 21.97
N ASN A 164 8.99 1.83 21.92
CA ASN A 164 9.78 0.65 21.57
C ASN A 164 10.52 0.13 22.82
N PRO A 165 10.10 -1.01 23.40
CA PRO A 165 10.69 -1.53 24.64
C PRO A 165 12.07 -2.17 24.45
N HIS A 166 12.51 -2.39 23.20
CA HIS A 166 13.75 -3.12 22.91
C HIS A 166 14.94 -2.22 22.59
N LEU A 167 14.74 -0.91 22.50
CA LEU A 167 15.84 0.03 22.29
C LEU A 167 16.57 0.31 23.60
N GLN A 168 17.89 0.28 23.54
CA GLN A 168 18.75 0.70 24.64
C GLN A 168 18.45 2.17 25.02
N PRO A 169 18.44 2.51 26.33
CA PRO A 169 18.28 3.90 26.80
C PRO A 169 19.29 4.83 26.11
N ALA A 170 18.82 6.03 25.74
CA ALA A 170 19.64 7.02 25.06
C ALA A 170 19.48 8.40 25.70
N ARG A 171 20.59 9.12 25.85
CA ARG A 171 20.54 10.53 26.25
C ARG A 171 19.81 11.36 25.20
N ASP A 172 19.23 12.47 25.64
CA ASP A 172 18.46 13.38 24.83
C ASP A 172 17.25 12.74 24.13
N SER A 173 16.68 11.71 24.75
CA SER A 173 15.48 11.02 24.25
C SER A 173 14.35 11.01 25.27
N ASP A 174 13.11 11.03 24.79
CA ASP A 174 11.95 10.81 25.63
C ASP A 174 11.79 9.31 25.91
N ALA A 175 11.48 8.98 27.15
CA ALA A 175 11.30 7.60 27.59
C ALA A 175 10.19 7.49 28.63
N VAL A 176 9.62 6.30 28.70
CA VAL A 176 8.71 5.88 29.75
C VAL A 176 9.48 5.02 30.74
N PHE A 177 9.42 5.41 32.00
CA PHE A 177 10.04 4.72 33.12
C PHE A 177 8.95 4.05 33.94
N PHE A 178 9.18 2.82 34.39
CA PHE A 178 8.23 2.07 35.23
C PHE A 178 8.84 1.81 36.61
N HIS A 179 8.05 2.07 37.64
CA HIS A 179 8.38 1.85 39.04
C HIS A 179 8.16 0.38 39.41
N THR A 180 8.93 -0.15 40.35
CA THR A 180 8.77 -1.49 40.94
C THR A 180 8.97 -1.33 42.45
N PRO A 181 8.04 -1.76 43.35
CA PRO A 181 7.66 -3.17 43.54
C PRO A 181 6.17 -3.44 43.86
N PRO A 182 5.68 -4.72 43.76
CA PRO A 182 4.27 -5.04 43.91
C PRO A 182 3.82 -4.89 45.37
N LYS A 183 2.77 -4.09 45.61
CA LYS A 183 1.95 -4.19 46.81
C LYS A 183 0.47 -4.34 46.41
N GLU A 184 0.05 -5.60 46.43
CA GLU A 184 -1.32 -6.09 46.57
C GLU A 184 -2.36 -5.83 45.48
N ARG A 185 -2.18 -4.94 44.49
CA ARG A 185 -3.16 -4.82 43.39
C ARG A 185 -2.61 -4.05 42.18
N GLY A 186 -2.22 -4.77 41.12
CA GLY A 186 -2.44 -4.44 39.70
C GLY A 186 -1.97 -3.12 39.07
N ASP A 187 -1.46 -2.16 39.83
CA ASP A 187 -1.21 -0.80 39.37
C ASP A 187 0.31 -0.56 39.27
N GLU A 188 0.86 -0.58 38.06
CA GLU A 188 2.26 -0.20 37.83
C GLU A 188 2.37 1.30 37.57
N GLU A 189 3.14 2.00 38.40
CA GLU A 189 3.38 3.43 38.20
C GLU A 189 4.42 3.63 37.08
N ALA A 190 4.08 4.46 36.11
CA ALA A 190 4.99 4.91 35.07
C ALA A 190 5.11 6.44 35.02
N ILE A 191 6.21 6.94 34.49
CA ILE A 191 6.38 8.35 34.18
C ILE A 191 6.99 8.50 32.79
N ILE A 192 6.51 9.51 32.05
CA ILE A 192 7.17 9.97 30.82
C ILE A 192 8.03 11.18 31.15
N LYS A 193 9.31 11.12 30.78
CA LYS A 193 10.32 12.16 31.01
C LYS A 193 11.35 12.18 29.87
N ARG A 194 12.07 13.29 29.73
CA ARG A 194 13.26 13.35 28.86
C ARG A 194 14.46 12.81 29.63
N LEU A 195 15.15 11.82 29.07
CA LEU A 195 16.37 11.25 29.62
C LEU A 195 17.57 12.09 29.18
N VAL A 196 18.16 12.86 30.08
CA VAL A 196 19.32 13.74 29.76
C VAL A 196 20.65 13.12 30.19
N GLY A 197 20.62 12.19 31.14
CA GLY A 197 21.80 11.49 31.65
C GLY A 197 21.44 10.18 32.33
N MET A 198 22.41 9.30 32.47
CA MET A 198 22.26 8.05 33.21
C MET A 198 23.62 7.57 33.70
N ASN A 199 23.61 6.88 34.84
CA ASN A 199 24.72 6.09 35.35
C ASN A 199 24.19 4.72 35.81
N ASP A 200 25.00 3.91 36.48
CA ASP A 200 24.62 2.56 36.90
C ASP A 200 23.56 2.53 38.01
N ARG A 201 23.35 3.64 38.72
CA ARG A 201 22.45 3.76 39.87
C ARG A 201 21.23 4.64 39.62
N GLU A 202 21.36 5.63 38.73
CA GLU A 202 20.36 6.69 38.59
C GLU A 202 20.11 7.07 37.13
N TRP A 203 18.87 7.48 36.89
CA TRP A 203 18.45 8.24 35.73
C TRP A 203 18.54 9.74 36.06
N THR A 204 19.02 10.55 35.11
CA THR A 204 18.87 12.01 35.15
C THR A 204 17.77 12.39 34.18
N LEU A 205 16.66 12.88 34.74
CA LEU A 205 15.40 13.12 34.04
C LEU A 205 15.08 14.61 34.00
N GLU A 206 14.46 15.03 32.92
CA GLU A 206 13.96 16.38 32.75
C GLU A 206 12.46 16.34 32.44
N GLN A 207 11.74 17.30 33.04
CA GLN A 207 10.35 17.63 32.73
C GLN A 207 10.26 19.12 32.36
N TYR A 208 9.26 19.46 31.55
CA TYR A 208 9.06 20.82 31.05
C TYR A 208 8.09 21.64 31.91
N ARG A 209 7.23 21.01 32.71
CA ARG A 209 6.22 21.70 33.54
C ARG A 209 6.01 21.07 34.94
N PRO A 210 6.29 21.81 36.03
CA PRO A 210 7.23 22.93 36.04
C PRO A 210 8.59 22.46 35.48
N ALA A 211 9.31 23.36 34.81
CA ALA A 211 10.63 23.03 34.26
C ALA A 211 11.56 22.61 35.41
N LYS A 212 12.03 21.37 35.37
CA LYS A 212 12.86 20.79 36.44
C LYS A 212 13.69 19.65 35.88
N THR A 213 14.96 19.60 36.28
CA THR A 213 15.83 18.44 36.15
C THR A 213 15.97 17.79 37.51
N PHE A 214 15.85 16.46 37.57
CA PHE A 214 15.94 15.68 38.81
C PHE A 214 16.48 14.28 38.52
N THR A 215 16.79 13.53 39.57
CA THR A 215 17.30 12.17 39.46
C THR A 215 16.32 11.17 40.05
N GLU A 216 16.29 9.97 39.47
CA GLU A 216 15.51 8.84 39.95
C GLU A 216 16.38 7.59 40.04
N SER A 217 16.12 6.78 41.05
CA SER A 217 16.83 5.53 41.31
C SER A 217 16.50 4.46 40.27
N ARG A 218 17.50 3.79 39.73
CA ARG A 218 17.34 2.62 38.83
C ARG A 218 16.91 1.36 39.57
N VAL A 219 16.97 1.36 40.89
CA VAL A 219 16.42 0.28 41.71
C VAL A 219 14.91 0.40 41.77
N ASP A 220 14.41 1.62 41.99
CA ASP A 220 12.98 1.88 42.09
C ASP A 220 12.34 1.96 40.70
N TRP A 221 13.05 2.54 39.72
CA TRP A 221 12.62 2.67 38.31
C TRP A 221 13.49 1.84 37.37
N PRO A 222 13.45 0.50 37.43
CA PRO A 222 14.40 -0.36 36.70
C PRO A 222 14.19 -0.38 35.20
N ILE A 223 12.97 -0.08 34.73
CA ILE A 223 12.60 -0.20 33.31
C ILE A 223 12.60 1.18 32.66
N CYS A 224 13.25 1.28 31.50
CA CYS A 224 13.26 2.47 30.64
C CYS A 224 12.95 2.04 29.20
N HIS A 225 11.75 2.36 28.71
CA HIS A 225 11.36 2.11 27.33
C HIS A 225 11.36 3.40 26.51
N ARG A 226 11.97 3.37 25.32
CA ARG A 226 12.15 4.58 24.52
C ARG A 226 10.90 4.95 23.73
N VAL A 227 10.58 6.24 23.72
CA VAL A 227 9.58 6.81 22.82
C VAL A 227 10.23 7.05 21.46
N VAL A 228 9.58 6.55 20.40
CA VAL A 228 10.07 6.63 19.02
C VAL A 228 9.19 7.51 18.12
N GLY A 229 8.10 8.05 18.68
CA GLY A 229 7.20 8.96 17.99
C GLY A 229 5.97 9.26 18.84
N LYS A 230 5.05 10.04 18.29
CA LYS A 230 3.78 10.34 18.95
C LYS A 230 2.63 10.51 17.96
N TYR A 231 1.43 10.32 18.46
CA TYR A 231 0.21 10.85 17.85
C TYR A 231 -0.30 12.00 18.72
N ASN A 232 -0.65 13.11 18.09
CA ASN A 232 -1.29 14.21 18.80
C ASN A 232 -2.73 13.83 19.15
N ALA A 233 -3.24 14.39 20.25
CA ALA A 233 -4.67 14.33 20.59
C ALA A 233 -5.53 14.70 19.36
N ARG A 234 -6.60 13.94 19.14
CA ARG A 234 -7.57 14.18 18.06
C ARG A 234 -8.57 15.26 18.42
#